data_AF-A0A193SI04-F1
#
_entry.id   AF-A0A193SI04-F1
#
_cell.length_a   1.000
_cell.length_b   1.000
_cell.length_c   1.000
_cell.angle_alpha   90.00
_cell.angle_beta   90.00
_cell.angle_gamma   90.00
#
_symmetry.space_group_name_H-M   'P 1'
#
loop_
_entity.id
_entity.type
_entity.pdbx_description
1 polymer ?
#
loop_
_entity_poly.entity_id
_entity_poly.type
_entity_poly.pdbx_seq_one_letter_code
_entity_poly.pdbx_strand_id
1 'polypeptide(L)'
;MNWEVIIKWLPRLAQGATLTLELVAIAVIAGLILAIPMGIARASRHWPVRALPYAYIFFFRGTPLLVQLFLVYYGLAQFESVRQSALWPYLRDPFWCAVVTMTLHTAA
;
A
#
# COMPACT_ATOMS: atom_id res chain seq x y z
N MET A 1 -3.74 20.47 31.32
CA MET A 1 -3.35 19.38 30.40
C MET A 1 -3.03 18.17 31.27
N ASN A 2 -3.79 17.08 31.16
CA ASN A 2 -3.68 15.94 32.10
C ASN A 2 -2.46 15.08 31.75
N TRP A 3 -1.28 15.47 32.25
CA TRP A 3 0.00 14.82 31.95
C TRP A 3 0.03 13.33 32.31
N GLU A 4 -0.67 12.94 33.38
CA GLU A 4 -0.83 11.54 33.79
C GLU A 4 -1.48 10.66 32.72
N VAL A 5 -2.45 11.21 31.98
CA VAL A 5 -3.13 10.49 30.89
C VAL A 5 -2.15 10.23 29.75
N ILE A 6 -1.32 11.20 29.40
CA ILE A 6 -0.34 11.06 28.32
C ILE A 6 0.72 10.01 28.68
N ILE A 7 1.28 10.07 29.90
CA ILE A 7 2.28 9.10 30.36
C ILE A 7 1.68 7.68 30.37
N LYS A 8 0.42 7.54 30.80
CA LYS A 8 -0.30 6.25 30.80
C LYS A 8 -0.45 5.65 29.40
N TRP A 9 -0.69 6.48 28.37
CA TRP A 9 -0.91 6.01 26.99
C TRP A 9 0.36 6.00 26.13
N LEU A 10 1.44 6.63 26.59
CA LEU A 10 2.71 6.74 25.85
C LEU A 10 3.21 5.39 25.29
N PRO A 11 3.15 4.26 26.02
CA PRO A 11 3.60 2.97 25.47
C PRO A 11 2.76 2.51 24.27
N ARG A 12 1.44 2.71 24.29
CA ARG A 12 0.57 2.34 23.15
C ARG A 12 0.76 3.27 21.96
N LEU A 13 0.98 4.56 22.21
CA LEU A 13 1.31 5.51 21.15
C LEU A 13 2.65 5.17 20.50
N ALA A 14 3.65 4.77 21.30
CA ALA A 14 4.93 4.31 20.79
C ALA A 14 4.77 3.04 19.92
N GLN A 15 3.95 2.07 20.33
CA GLN A 15 3.64 0.90 19.52
C GLN A 15 2.98 1.27 18.18
N GLY A 16 2.01 2.19 18.19
CA GLY A 16 1.38 2.68 16.96
C GLY A 16 2.37 3.43 16.05
N ALA A 17 3.27 4.21 16.63
CA ALA A 17 4.33 4.88 15.89
C ALA A 17 5.31 3.87 15.26
N THR A 18 5.72 2.85 16.01
CA THR A 18 6.57 1.76 15.48
C THR A 18 5.88 1.03 14.34
N LEU A 19 4.60 0.67 14.47
CA LEU A 19 3.82 0.04 13.41
C LEU A 19 3.73 0.91 12.16
N THR A 20 3.53 2.22 12.33
CA THR A 20 3.50 3.18 11.22
C THR A 20 4.84 3.24 10.49
N LEU A 21 5.94 3.31 11.25
CA LEU A 21 7.29 3.31 10.69
C LEU A 21 7.59 2.01 9.94
N GLU A 22 7.16 0.86 10.47
CA GLU A 22 7.30 -0.44 9.81
C GLU A 22 6.55 -0.47 8.47
N LEU A 23 5.27 -0.07 8.46
CA LEU A 23 4.46 0.02 7.24
C LEU A 23 5.10 0.94 6.18
N VAL A 24 5.54 2.13 6.59
CA VAL A 24 6.17 3.10 5.69
C VAL A 24 7.50 2.59 5.17
N ALA A 25 8.34 2.00 6.02
CA ALA A 25 9.64 1.47 5.61
C ALA A 25 9.48 0.38 4.55
N ILE A 26 8.57 -0.58 4.77
CA ILE A 26 8.29 -1.65 3.81
C ILE A 26 7.75 -1.06 2.52
N ALA A 27 6.74 -0.18 2.59
CA ALA A 27 6.10 0.40 1.42
C ALA A 27 7.05 1.24 0.56
N VAL A 28 7.94 2.02 1.19
CA VAL A 28 8.94 2.83 0.48
C VAL A 28 9.98 1.95 -0.20
N ILE A 29 10.52 0.94 0.49
CA ILE A 29 11.54 0.05 -0.09
C ILE A 29 10.95 -0.74 -1.26
N ALA A 30 9.81 -1.41 -1.04
CA ALA A 30 9.15 -2.19 -2.08
C ALA A 30 8.63 -1.29 -3.22
N GLY A 31 8.09 -0.11 -2.87
CA GLY A 31 7.61 0.87 -3.84
C GLY A 31 8.72 1.38 -4.74
N LEU A 32 9.91 1.65 -4.19
CA LEU A 32 11.08 2.08 -4.96
C LEU A 32 11.57 1.00 -5.93
N ILE A 33 11.58 -0.27 -5.49
CA ILE A 33 11.93 -1.42 -6.34
C ILE A 33 11.01 -1.49 -7.56
N LEU A 34 9.72 -1.17 -7.40
CA LEU A 34 8.76 -1.12 -8.51
C LEU A 34 8.84 0.18 -9.32
N ALA A 35 9.05 1.32 -8.66
CA ALA A 35 9.07 2.64 -9.28
C ALA A 35 10.22 2.81 -10.28
N ILE A 36 11.41 2.27 -9.97
CA ILE A 36 12.59 2.37 -10.83
C ILE A 36 12.34 1.76 -12.22
N PRO A 37 11.97 0.47 -12.37
CA PRO A 37 11.72 -0.11 -13.68
C PRO A 37 10.52 0.53 -14.37
N MET A 38 9.46 0.92 -13.63
CA MET A 38 8.32 1.62 -14.20
C MET A 38 8.70 3.00 -14.76
N GLY A 39 9.54 3.75 -14.06
CA GLY A 39 10.06 5.04 -14.50
C GLY A 39 10.93 4.91 -15.75
N ILE A 40 11.81 3.92 -15.79
CA ILE A 40 12.62 3.61 -16.98
C ILE A 40 11.72 3.24 -18.16
N ALA A 41 10.75 2.35 -17.96
CA ALA A 41 9.80 1.96 -19.00
C ALA A 41 8.95 3.14 -19.49
N ARG A 42 8.57 4.05 -18.58
CA ARG A 42 7.80 5.26 -18.91
C ARG A 42 8.58 6.24 -19.78
N ALA A 43 9.90 6.30 -19.63
CA ALA A 43 10.79 7.13 -20.45
C ALA A 43 11.06 6.55 -21.86
N SER A 44 10.59 5.32 -22.14
CA SER A 44 10.79 4.67 -23.44
C SER A 44 10.13 5.43 -24.59
N ARG A 45 10.82 5.47 -25.74
CA ARG A 45 10.26 6.02 -26.99
C ARG A 45 9.15 5.14 -27.56
N HIS A 46 9.16 3.83 -27.26
CA HIS A 46 8.17 2.89 -27.77
C HIS A 46 6.84 3.06 -27.03
N TRP A 47 5.78 3.33 -27.80
CA TRP A 47 4.44 3.56 -27.26
C TRP A 47 3.93 2.40 -26.38
N PRO A 48 4.03 1.11 -26.77
CA PRO A 48 3.52 0.02 -25.94
C PRO A 48 4.22 -0.08 -24.58
N VAL A 49 5.53 0.18 -24.55
CA VAL A 49 6.35 0.11 -23.33
C VAL A 49 6.00 1.23 -22.36
N ARG A 50 5.76 2.45 -22.88
CA ARG A 50 5.41 3.60 -22.02
C ARG A 50 3.96 3.62 -21.57
N ALA A 51 3.06 2.91 -22.28
CA ALA A 51 1.62 2.96 -22.04
C ALA A 51 1.23 2.23 -20.76
N LEU A 52 1.87 1.10 -20.45
CA LEU A 52 1.54 0.32 -19.26
C LEU A 52 1.91 1.04 -17.94
N PRO A 53 3.15 1.58 -17.77
CA PRO A 53 3.46 2.44 -16.62
C PRO A 53 2.59 3.69 -16.55
N TYR A 54 2.17 4.25 -17.69
CA TYR A 54 1.27 5.40 -17.70
C TYR A 54 -0.09 5.10 -17.08
N ALA A 55 -0.73 4.01 -17.54
CA ALA A 55 -2.04 3.62 -17.04
C ALA A 55 -1.97 3.30 -15.54
N TYR A 56 -0.90 2.63 -15.11
CA TYR A 56 -0.61 2.38 -13.71
C TYR A 56 -0.52 3.69 -12.91
N ILE A 57 0.39 4.60 -13.28
CA ILE A 57 0.60 5.88 -12.58
C ILE A 57 -0.68 6.70 -12.57
N PHE A 58 -1.38 6.78 -13.70
CA PHE A 58 -2.65 7.51 -13.83
C PHE A 58 -3.72 6.97 -12.87
N PHE A 59 -3.87 5.65 -12.77
CA PHE A 59 -4.83 5.03 -11.85
C PHE A 59 -4.44 5.30 -10.40
N PHE A 60 -3.22 4.96 -10.00
CA PHE A 60 -2.82 5.00 -8.59
C PHE A 60 -2.71 6.43 -8.05
N ARG A 61 -2.30 7.40 -8.88
CA ARG A 61 -2.31 8.83 -8.51
C ARG A 61 -3.67 9.49 -8.68
N GLY A 62 -4.55 8.93 -9.52
CA GLY A 62 -5.89 9.45 -9.79
C GLY A 62 -6.94 9.02 -8.76
N THR A 63 -6.66 8.00 -7.96
CA THR A 63 -7.60 7.48 -6.94
C THR A 63 -7.10 7.77 -5.51
N PRO A 64 -7.97 8.16 -4.57
CA PRO A 64 -7.57 8.37 -3.18
C PRO A 64 -7.03 7.09 -2.53
N LEU A 65 -5.92 7.18 -1.79
CA LEU A 65 -5.31 6.04 -1.08
C LEU A 65 -6.30 5.29 -0.19
N LEU A 66 -7.20 6.02 0.49
CA LEU A 66 -8.23 5.43 1.34
C LEU A 66 -9.18 4.52 0.55
N VAL A 67 -9.55 4.93 -0.67
CA VAL A 67 -10.40 4.12 -1.56
C VAL A 67 -9.66 2.87 -2.01
N GLN A 68 -8.37 2.99 -2.36
CA GLN A 68 -7.54 1.84 -2.71
C GLN A 68 -7.47 0.83 -1.55
N LEU A 69 -7.27 1.32 -0.33
CA LEU A 69 -7.21 0.46 0.85
C LEU A 69 -8.54 -0.26 1.10
N PHE A 70 -9.67 0.42 0.93
CA PHE A 70 -10.99 -0.19 1.05
C PHE A 70 -11.26 -1.21 -0.05
N LEU A 71 -10.85 -0.95 -1.28
CA LEU A 71 -10.97 -1.92 -2.37
C LEU A 71 -10.17 -3.19 -2.09
N VAL A 72 -8.95 -3.05 -1.57
CA VAL A 72 -8.12 -4.20 -1.21
C VAL A 72 -8.71 -4.95 -0.01
N TYR A 73 -9.05 -4.26 1.07
CA TYR A 73 -9.49 -4.91 2.31
C TYR A 73 -10.92 -5.47 2.23
N TYR A 74 -11.88 -4.69 1.73
CA TYR A 74 -13.29 -5.10 1.65
C TYR A 74 -13.67 -5.67 0.29
N GLY A 75 -13.14 -5.10 -0.79
CA GLY A 75 -13.48 -5.50 -2.16
C GLY A 75 -12.99 -6.90 -2.50
N LEU A 76 -11.74 -7.23 -2.18
CA LEU A 76 -11.19 -8.57 -2.45
C LEU A 76 -11.94 -9.68 -1.70
N ALA A 77 -12.45 -9.40 -0.50
CA ALA A 77 -13.23 -10.36 0.29
C ALA A 77 -14.55 -10.78 -0.36
N GLN A 78 -15.09 -9.98 -1.29
CA GLN A 78 -16.35 -10.28 -1.98
C GLN A 78 -16.22 -11.45 -2.96
N PHE A 79 -15.01 -11.71 -3.47
CA PHE A 79 -14.79 -12.75 -4.46
C PHE A 79 -14.50 -14.09 -3.77
N GLU A 80 -15.38 -15.08 -3.97
CA GLU A 80 -15.20 -16.44 -3.42
C GLU A 80 -13.87 -17.07 -3.86
N SER A 81 -13.47 -16.84 -5.12
CA SER A 81 -12.19 -17.32 -5.66
C SER A 81 -10.98 -16.79 -4.89
N VAL A 82 -11.03 -15.54 -4.41
CA VAL A 82 -9.96 -14.95 -3.59
C VAL A 82 -9.95 -15.55 -2.20
N ARG A 83 -11.13 -15.78 -1.60
CA ARG A 83 -11.26 -16.38 -0.26
C ARG A 83 -10.76 -17.83 -0.19
N GLN A 84 -10.90 -18.58 -1.29
CA GLN A 84 -10.39 -19.96 -1.38
C GLN A 84 -8.92 -20.03 -1.82
N SER A 85 -8.31 -18.90 -2.18
CA SER A 85 -6.92 -18.86 -2.63
C SER A 85 -5.93 -19.02 -1.47
N ALA A 86 -4.72 -19.49 -1.79
CA ALA A 86 -3.61 -19.59 -0.83
C ALA A 86 -3.16 -18.23 -0.26
N LEU A 87 -3.52 -17.12 -0.92
CA LEU A 87 -3.17 -15.76 -0.48
C LEU A 87 -4.16 -15.20 0.55
N TRP A 88 -5.30 -15.86 0.78
CA TRP A 88 -6.33 -15.37 1.68
C TRP A 88 -5.85 -15.07 3.11
N PRO A 89 -4.94 -15.84 3.74
CA PRO A 89 -4.41 -15.50 5.06
C PRO A 89 -3.72 -14.13 5.12
N TYR A 90 -3.10 -13.70 4.02
CA TYR A 90 -2.46 -12.39 3.91
C TYR A 90 -3.47 -11.31 3.48
N LEU A 91 -4.34 -11.61 2.51
CA LEU A 91 -5.31 -10.65 1.97
C LEU A 91 -6.47 -10.32 2.92
N ARG A 92 -6.64 -11.07 4.01
CA ARG A 92 -7.59 -10.75 5.08
C ARG A 92 -6.98 -9.95 6.23
N ASP A 93 -5.65 -9.88 6.31
CA ASP A 93 -4.95 -9.21 7.39
C ASP A 93 -4.80 -7.70 7.08
N PRO A 94 -5.21 -6.81 7.99
CA PRO A 94 -5.13 -5.37 7.75
C PRO A 94 -3.71 -4.86 7.47
N PHE A 95 -2.69 -5.45 8.10
CA PHE A 95 -1.30 -5.07 7.91
C PHE A 95 -0.86 -5.33 6.47
N TRP A 96 -1.07 -6.55 5.98
CA TRP A 96 -0.69 -6.92 4.61
C TRP A 96 -1.48 -6.16 3.55
N CYS A 97 -2.77 -5.90 3.81
CA CYS A 97 -3.58 -5.06 2.94
C CYS A 97 -3.03 -3.62 2.86
N ALA A 98 -2.64 -3.05 3.99
CA ALA A 98 -2.01 -1.73 4.04
C ALA A 98 -0.66 -1.72 3.33
N VAL A 99 0.20 -2.72 3.57
CA VAL A 99 1.51 -2.85 2.90
C VAL A 99 1.35 -2.91 1.39
N VAL A 100 0.48 -3.78 0.86
CA VAL A 100 0.28 -3.93 -0.60
C VAL A 100 -0.26 -2.63 -1.19
N THR A 101 -1.28 -2.05 -0.56
CA THR A 101 -1.91 -0.81 -1.04
C THR A 101 -0.91 0.35 -1.05
N MET A 102 -0.20 0.55 0.07
CA MET A 102 0.78 1.63 0.20
C MET A 102 1.97 1.42 -0.75
N THR A 103 2.43 0.18 -0.94
CA THR A 103 3.49 -0.14 -1.89
C THR A 103 3.10 0.24 -3.31
N LEU A 104 1.90 -0.17 -3.76
CA LEU A 104 1.42 0.13 -5.09
C LEU A 104 1.16 1.63 -5.28
N HIS A 105 0.63 2.30 -4.27
CA HIS A 105 0.45 3.75 -4.32
C HIS A 105 1.80 4.49 -4.38
N THR A 106 2.77 4.09 -3.55
CA THR A 106 4.09 4.73 -3.47
C THR A 106 4.92 4.52 -4.73
N ALA A 107 4.73 3.39 -5.42
CA ALA A 107 5.45 3.08 -6.65
C ALA A 107 5.00 3.93 -7.85
N ALA A 108 3.82 4.55 -7.78
CA ALA A 108 3.21 5.32 -8.85
C ALA A 108 3.60 6.79 -8.82
#